data_AF-A0A9W7CLT2-F1
#
_entry.id   AF-A0A9W7CLT2-F1
#
_cell.length_a   1.000
_cell.length_b   1.000
_cell.length_c   1.000
_cell.angle_alpha   90.00
_cell.angle_beta   90.00
_cell.angle_gamma   90.00
#
_symmetry.space_group_name_H-M   'P 1'
#
loop_
_entity.id
_entity.type
_entity.pdbx_description
1 polymer ?
#
loop_
_entity_poly.entity_id
_entity_poly.type
_entity_poly.pdbx_seq_one_letter_code
_entity_poly.pdbx_strand_id
1 'polypeptide(L)'
;MCSWNPKKRIKISTVVDELERLAKATTVTTTPAEQVTDTTYAESAAFARHLLARWQETEDHNSSLVVLYVSLWDQCEHVHHQILEADGDVACCNAFHSLISEAQASISKLPSMKGDMISLTEITMRGYALQRRLKKLCEAFFLQSPGEHDTIVN
;
A
#
# COMPACT_ATOMS: atom_id res chain seq x y z
N MET A 1 5.11 18.28 14.76
CA MET A 1 4.58 17.77 16.06
C MET A 1 5.67 17.22 16.97
N CYS A 2 6.66 16.48 16.45
CA CYS A 2 7.70 15.82 17.27
C CYS A 2 8.95 16.69 17.53
N SER A 3 8.80 17.90 18.09
CA SER A 3 9.96 18.68 18.54
C SER A 3 10.41 18.23 19.92
N TRP A 4 11.74 18.05 20.12
CA TRP A 4 12.33 17.69 21.41
C TRP A 4 11.93 18.69 22.50
N ASN A 5 12.03 19.99 22.20
CA ASN A 5 11.59 21.04 23.11
C ASN A 5 10.06 21.20 23.02
N PRO A 6 9.31 20.98 24.12
CA PRO A 6 7.84 21.09 24.10
C PRO A 6 7.34 22.48 23.70
N LYS A 7 8.07 23.55 24.05
CA LYS A 7 7.71 24.93 23.70
C LYS A 7 7.85 25.23 22.21
N LYS A 8 8.57 24.39 21.46
CA LYS A 8 8.74 24.49 20.01
C LYS A 8 7.79 23.57 19.23
N ARG A 9 6.95 22.80 19.92
CA ARG A 9 5.96 21.94 19.23
C ARG A 9 4.85 22.83 18.69
N ILE A 10 4.50 22.59 17.43
CA ILE A 10 3.33 23.17 16.79
C ILE A 10 2.06 22.85 17.61
N LYS A 11 1.18 23.84 17.75
CA LYS A 11 -0.10 23.66 18.45
C LYS A 11 -0.98 22.71 17.66
N ILE A 12 -1.80 21.94 18.37
CA ILE A 12 -2.70 20.98 17.74
C ILE A 12 -3.71 21.67 16.80
N SER A 13 -4.17 22.88 17.15
CA SER A 13 -5.06 23.67 16.29
C SER A 13 -4.43 23.94 14.92
N THR A 14 -3.16 24.37 14.91
CA THR A 14 -2.43 24.63 13.66
C THR A 14 -2.22 23.36 12.83
N VAL A 15 -2.05 22.21 13.48
CA VAL A 15 -1.98 20.92 12.76
C VAL A 15 -3.32 20.62 12.10
N VAL A 16 -4.44 20.85 12.80
CA VAL A 16 -5.79 20.66 12.26
C VAL A 16 -6.03 21.58 11.06
N ASP A 17 -5.69 22.86 11.18
CA ASP A 17 -5.83 23.84 10.10
C ASP A 17 -5.02 23.44 8.84
N GLU A 18 -3.77 22.99 9.03
CA GLU A 18 -2.94 22.52 7.91
C GLU A 18 -3.45 21.23 7.27
N LEU A 19 -3.98 20.29 8.07
CA LEU A 19 -4.58 19.07 7.54
C LEU A 19 -5.86 19.37 6.74
N GLU A 20 -6.69 20.28 7.22
CA GLU A 20 -7.89 20.73 6.50
C GLU A 20 -7.51 21.43 5.19
N ARG A 21 -6.48 22.28 5.21
CA ARG A 21 -5.94 22.93 4.02
C ARG A 21 -5.42 21.91 2.99
N LEU A 22 -4.68 20.89 3.45
CA LEU A 22 -4.17 19.83 2.58
C LEU A 22 -5.30 18.99 1.96
N ALA A 23 -6.32 18.64 2.75
CA ALA A 23 -7.48 17.90 2.24
C ALA A 23 -8.21 18.67 1.12
N LYS A 24 -8.37 19.99 1.28
CA LYS A 24 -8.97 20.87 0.25
C LYS A 24 -8.08 21.06 -0.99
N ALA A 25 -6.76 20.99 -0.83
CA ALA A 25 -5.84 21.08 -1.96
C ALA A 25 -5.84 19.80 -2.82
N THR A 26 -6.09 18.64 -2.22
CA THR A 26 -6.15 17.35 -2.93
C THR A 26 -7.37 17.23 -3.85
N THR A 27 -8.46 17.96 -3.58
CA THR A 27 -9.70 17.88 -4.38
C THR A 27 -9.67 18.63 -5.73
N VAL A 28 -8.58 19.32 -6.07
CA VAL A 28 -8.51 20.19 -7.26
C VAL A 28 -7.94 19.49 -8.51
N THR A 29 -7.49 18.23 -8.40
CA THR A 29 -6.97 17.47 -9.55
C THR A 29 -7.73 16.17 -9.74
N THR A 30 -8.99 16.25 -10.13
CA THR A 30 -9.72 15.13 -10.74
C THR A 30 -10.02 15.49 -12.19
N THR A 31 -9.03 15.28 -13.05
CA THR A 31 -9.26 14.99 -14.46
C THR A 31 -10.07 13.69 -14.54
N PRO A 32 -11.00 13.54 -15.50
CA PRO A 32 -11.86 12.36 -15.57
C PRO A 32 -11.02 11.10 -15.69
N ALA A 33 -11.34 10.11 -14.86
CA ALA A 33 -10.75 8.79 -14.88
C ALA A 33 -10.95 8.17 -16.27
N GLU A 34 -9.88 8.10 -17.04
CA GLU A 34 -9.74 7.10 -18.09
C GLU A 34 -9.86 5.74 -17.40
N GLN A 35 -10.76 4.89 -17.89
CA GLN A 35 -11.04 3.58 -17.31
C GLN A 35 -9.74 2.78 -17.26
N VAL A 36 -9.10 2.78 -16.10
CA VAL A 36 -7.90 1.97 -15.83
C VAL A 36 -8.38 0.53 -15.81
N THR A 37 -8.11 -0.16 -16.91
CA THR A 37 -8.55 -1.53 -17.14
C THR A 37 -7.81 -2.50 -16.21
N ASP A 38 -8.42 -3.67 -16.01
CA ASP A 38 -7.87 -4.90 -15.39
C ASP A 38 -6.39 -5.18 -15.78
N THR A 39 -6.00 -4.77 -16.99
CA THR A 39 -4.64 -4.82 -17.53
C THR A 39 -3.59 -4.17 -16.63
N THR A 40 -3.89 -3.04 -15.99
CA THR A 40 -2.92 -2.28 -15.18
C THR A 40 -2.56 -3.00 -13.88
N TYR A 41 -3.50 -3.73 -13.27
CA TYR A 41 -3.21 -4.54 -12.08
C TYR A 41 -2.30 -5.73 -12.45
N ALA A 42 -2.66 -6.46 -13.50
CA ALA A 42 -1.93 -7.66 -13.92
C ALA A 42 -0.45 -7.35 -14.24
N GLU A 43 -0.18 -6.25 -14.94
CA GLU A 43 1.17 -5.77 -15.23
C GLU A 43 1.94 -5.43 -13.95
N SER A 44 1.30 -4.73 -13.02
CA SER A 44 1.88 -4.33 -11.73
C SER A 44 2.25 -5.54 -10.88
N ALA A 45 1.34 -6.53 -10.82
CA ALA A 45 1.54 -7.77 -10.07
C ALA A 45 2.65 -8.62 -10.70
N ALA A 46 2.67 -8.77 -12.03
CA ALA A 46 3.73 -9.49 -12.73
C ALA A 46 5.11 -8.85 -12.50
N PHE A 47 5.19 -7.52 -12.60
CA PHE A 47 6.41 -6.76 -12.33
C PHE A 47 6.89 -6.94 -10.89
N ALA A 48 5.98 -6.84 -9.91
CA ALA A 48 6.30 -7.00 -8.51
C ALA A 48 6.81 -8.42 -8.19
N ARG A 49 6.14 -9.45 -8.70
CA ARG A 49 6.56 -10.85 -8.53
C ARG A 49 7.94 -11.10 -9.12
N HIS A 50 8.22 -10.57 -10.32
CA HIS A 50 9.54 -10.69 -10.95
C HIS A 50 10.64 -10.02 -10.10
N LEU A 51 10.38 -8.81 -9.57
CA LEU A 51 11.33 -8.12 -8.70
C LEU A 51 11.57 -8.86 -7.39
N LEU A 52 10.52 -9.39 -6.76
CA LEU A 52 10.63 -10.17 -5.53
C LEU A 52 11.42 -11.46 -5.72
N ALA A 53 11.19 -12.18 -6.82
CA ALA A 53 11.95 -13.39 -7.16
C ALA A 53 13.44 -13.08 -7.34
N ARG A 54 13.77 -12.05 -8.12
CA ARG A 54 15.16 -11.60 -8.31
C ARG A 54 15.81 -11.19 -6.98
N TRP A 55 15.03 -10.57 -6.11
CA TRP A 55 15.43 -10.18 -4.77
C TRP A 55 15.30 -11.30 -3.74
N GLN A 56 14.99 -12.53 -4.14
CA GLN A 56 15.09 -13.74 -3.32
C GLN A 56 16.35 -14.54 -3.69
N GLU A 57 16.93 -14.31 -4.87
CA GLU A 57 18.10 -15.04 -5.39
C GLU A 57 19.48 -14.44 -4.98
N THR A 58 19.55 -13.17 -4.57
CA THR A 58 20.80 -12.58 -4.02
C THR A 58 21.17 -13.15 -2.62
N GLU A 59 22.45 -13.20 -2.25
CA GLU A 59 22.88 -13.89 -1.01
C GLU A 59 22.63 -13.12 0.32
N ASP A 60 22.10 -11.89 0.29
CA ASP A 60 22.15 -10.92 1.40
C ASP A 60 20.76 -10.52 1.97
N HIS A 61 19.81 -11.46 1.99
CA HIS A 61 18.38 -11.09 2.09
C HIS A 61 17.80 -10.96 3.49
N ASN A 62 17.05 -9.88 3.66
CA ASN A 62 15.99 -9.79 4.67
C ASN A 62 14.78 -10.61 4.22
N SER A 63 14.83 -11.93 4.44
CA SER A 63 13.74 -12.87 4.11
C SER A 63 12.37 -12.41 4.60
N SER A 64 12.32 -11.75 5.76
CA SER A 64 11.08 -11.18 6.32
C SER A 64 10.47 -10.07 5.44
N LEU A 65 11.29 -9.27 4.75
CA LEU A 65 10.81 -8.20 3.88
C LEU A 65 10.25 -8.76 2.56
N VAL A 66 10.89 -9.80 2.01
CA VAL A 66 10.35 -10.54 0.86
C VAL A 66 8.99 -11.14 1.22
N VAL A 67 8.89 -11.84 2.35
CA VAL A 67 7.63 -12.42 2.84
C VAL A 67 6.53 -11.36 3.04
N LEU A 68 6.89 -10.19 3.60
CA LEU A 68 5.96 -9.07 3.79
C LEU A 68 5.33 -8.62 2.47
N TYR A 69 6.16 -8.41 1.44
CA TYR A 69 5.68 -7.93 0.14
C TYR A 69 4.96 -9.02 -0.65
N VAL A 70 5.42 -10.28 -0.61
CA VAL A 70 4.68 -11.41 -1.21
C VAL A 70 3.27 -11.48 -0.62
N SER A 71 3.15 -11.48 0.71
CA SER A 71 1.85 -11.51 1.38
C SER A 71 0.97 -10.32 1.03
N LEU A 72 1.55 -9.12 0.89
CA LEU A 72 0.80 -7.93 0.44
C LEU A 72 0.22 -8.12 -0.97
N TRP A 73 1.00 -8.64 -1.91
CA TRP A 73 0.55 -8.83 -3.29
C TRP A 73 -0.49 -9.95 -3.42
N ASP A 74 -0.38 -11.02 -2.63
CA ASP A 74 -1.40 -12.07 -2.58
C ASP A 74 -2.73 -11.52 -2.03
N GLN A 75 -2.68 -10.66 -1.00
CA GLN A 75 -3.87 -9.98 -0.49
C GLN A 75 -4.47 -9.02 -1.52
N CYS A 76 -3.63 -8.27 -2.25
CA CYS A 76 -4.09 -7.41 -3.34
C CYS A 76 -4.78 -8.20 -4.45
N GLU A 77 -4.29 -9.39 -4.80
CA GLU A 77 -4.91 -10.23 -5.83
C GLU A 77 -6.30 -10.69 -5.43
N HIS A 78 -6.46 -11.12 -4.18
CA HIS A 78 -7.77 -11.49 -3.65
C HIS A 78 -8.75 -10.32 -3.63
N VAL A 79 -8.29 -9.13 -3.24
CA VAL A 79 -9.10 -7.90 -3.24
C VAL A 79 -9.47 -7.48 -4.67
N HIS A 80 -8.53 -7.59 -5.61
CA HIS A 80 -8.78 -7.30 -7.03
C HIS A 80 -9.89 -8.18 -7.61
N HIS A 81 -9.86 -9.48 -7.31
CA HIS A 81 -10.91 -10.41 -7.75
C HIS A 81 -12.28 -10.03 -7.19
N GLN A 82 -12.37 -9.67 -5.90
CA GLN A 82 -13.64 -9.24 -5.30
C GLN A 82 -14.17 -7.93 -5.92
N ILE A 83 -13.28 -6.99 -6.24
CA ILE A 83 -13.66 -5.73 -6.89
C ILE A 83 -14.21 -6.00 -8.30
N LEU A 84 -13.59 -6.90 -9.06
CA LEU A 84 -14.06 -7.29 -10.40
C LEU A 84 -15.41 -8.01 -10.35
N GLU A 85 -15.61 -8.92 -9.39
CA GLU A 85 -16.85 -9.70 -9.25
C GLU A 85 -18.03 -8.83 -8.78
N ALA A 86 -17.78 -7.81 -7.97
CA ALA A 86 -18.80 -6.98 -7.36
C ALA A 86 -19.28 -5.78 -8.21
N ASP A 87 -18.78 -5.63 -9.45
CA ASP A 87 -18.94 -4.40 -10.26
C ASP A 87 -18.61 -3.15 -9.41
N GLY A 88 -17.39 -3.18 -8.86
CA GLY A 88 -17.00 -2.39 -7.69
C GLY A 88 -17.24 -0.89 -7.79
N ASP A 89 -17.59 -0.29 -6.63
CA ASP A 89 -17.69 1.16 -6.47
C ASP A 89 -16.45 1.87 -7.02
N VAL A 90 -16.66 2.91 -7.85
CA VAL A 90 -15.60 3.74 -8.43
C VAL A 90 -14.64 4.28 -7.35
N ALA A 91 -15.16 4.61 -6.17
CA ALA A 91 -14.32 5.06 -5.06
C ALA A 91 -13.41 3.93 -4.53
N CYS A 92 -13.92 2.70 -4.46
CA CYS A 92 -13.14 1.51 -4.10
C CYS A 92 -12.04 1.23 -5.12
N CYS A 93 -12.40 1.21 -6.41
CA CYS A 93 -11.45 0.98 -7.51
C CYS A 93 -10.32 2.02 -7.50
N ASN A 94 -10.64 3.31 -7.35
CA ASN A 94 -9.64 4.37 -7.29
C ASN A 94 -8.72 4.24 -6.06
N ALA A 95 -9.27 3.94 -4.89
CA ALA A 95 -8.49 3.74 -3.67
C ALA A 95 -7.56 2.52 -3.80
N PHE A 96 -8.04 1.45 -4.44
CA PHE A 96 -7.26 0.25 -4.69
C PHE A 96 -6.13 0.51 -5.69
N HIS A 97 -6.42 1.12 -6.84
CA HIS A 97 -5.39 1.48 -7.83
C HIS A 97 -4.30 2.40 -7.25
N SER A 98 -4.69 3.37 -6.42
CA SER A 98 -3.72 4.22 -5.71
C SER A 98 -2.79 3.40 -4.81
N LEU A 99 -3.33 2.39 -4.10
CA LEU A 99 -2.54 1.49 -3.26
C LEU A 99 -1.57 0.64 -4.09
N ILE A 100 -2.02 0.07 -5.21
CA ILE A 100 -1.19 -0.74 -6.11
C ILE A 100 -0.05 0.11 -6.69
N SER A 101 -0.34 1.33 -7.16
CA SER A 101 0.68 2.23 -7.69
C SER A 101 1.76 2.55 -6.64
N GLU A 102 1.37 2.77 -5.39
CA GLU A 102 2.31 3.04 -4.30
C GLU A 102 3.13 1.80 -3.89
N ALA A 103 2.50 0.62 -3.89
CA ALA A 103 3.19 -0.64 -3.65
C ALA A 103 4.24 -0.92 -4.72
N GLN A 104 3.90 -0.70 -6.00
CA GLN A 104 4.82 -0.81 -7.12
C GLN A 104 5.97 0.23 -7.05
N ALA A 105 5.66 1.48 -6.71
CA ALA A 105 6.67 2.52 -6.54
C ALA A 105 7.61 2.25 -5.35
N SER A 106 7.15 1.50 -4.35
CA SER A 106 7.97 1.08 -3.22
C SER A 106 8.91 -0.06 -3.63
N ILE A 107 8.37 -1.09 -4.31
CA ILE A 107 9.12 -2.28 -4.68
C ILE A 107 10.18 -2.00 -5.77
N SER A 108 9.93 -1.04 -6.66
CA SER A 108 10.87 -0.63 -7.70
C SER A 108 12.17 -0.02 -7.14
N LYS A 109 12.16 0.45 -5.89
CA LYS A 109 13.33 1.00 -5.20
C LYS A 109 14.20 -0.06 -4.52
N LEU A 110 13.70 -1.30 -4.34
CA LEU A 110 14.45 -2.39 -3.71
C LEU A 110 15.83 -2.65 -4.34
N PRO A 111 15.99 -2.70 -5.68
CA PRO A 111 17.27 -3.04 -6.29
C PRO A 111 18.37 -2.02 -5.97
N SER A 112 18.03 -0.77 -5.67
CA SER A 112 18.99 0.30 -5.36
C SER A 112 19.37 0.38 -3.88
N MET A 113 18.77 -0.44 -2.99
CA MET A 113 18.89 -0.30 -1.53
C MET A 113 19.97 -1.19 -0.90
N LYS A 114 20.85 -1.82 -1.70
CA LYS A 114 21.91 -2.70 -1.17
C LYS A 114 22.76 -1.97 -0.14
N GLY A 115 22.74 -2.47 1.11
CA GLY A 115 23.65 -2.10 2.19
C GLY A 115 23.25 -0.88 3.03
N ASP A 116 22.13 -0.21 2.75
CA ASP A 116 21.66 0.91 3.57
C ASP A 116 20.53 0.49 4.53
N MET A 117 20.84 0.47 5.82
CA MET A 117 19.89 0.14 6.89
C MET A 117 18.72 1.14 6.96
N ILE A 118 18.95 2.41 6.64
CA ILE A 118 17.92 3.45 6.65
C ILE A 118 16.90 3.14 5.56
N SER A 119 17.40 2.92 4.35
CA SER A 119 16.62 2.41 3.23
C SER A 119 15.81 1.18 3.64
N LEU A 120 16.44 0.11 4.13
CA LEU A 120 15.74 -1.12 4.53
C LEU A 120 14.61 -0.86 5.53
N THR A 121 14.86 -0.02 6.53
CA THR A 121 13.83 0.36 7.51
C THR A 121 12.67 1.11 6.87
N GLU A 122 12.95 2.06 5.98
CA GLU A 122 11.93 2.84 5.26
C GLU A 122 11.01 1.94 4.44
N ILE A 123 11.57 0.98 3.69
CA ILE A 123 10.77 0.09 2.86
C ILE A 123 9.99 -0.94 3.68
N THR A 124 10.55 -1.44 4.78
CA THR A 124 9.80 -2.27 5.72
C THR A 124 8.62 -1.50 6.32
N MET A 125 8.83 -0.27 6.78
CA MET A 125 7.76 0.58 7.30
C MET A 125 6.68 0.86 6.25
N ARG A 126 7.07 1.10 4.99
CA ARG A 126 6.13 1.25 3.87
C ARG A 126 5.31 -0.02 3.64
N GLY A 127 5.93 -1.20 3.64
CA GLY A 127 5.22 -2.47 3.49
C GLY A 127 4.12 -2.65 4.54
N TYR A 128 4.42 -2.40 5.82
CA TYR A 128 3.42 -2.45 6.89
C TYR A 128 2.34 -1.37 6.75
N ALA A 129 2.70 -0.16 6.33
CA ALA A 129 1.73 0.90 6.09
C ALA A 129 0.75 0.55 4.96
N LEU A 130 1.25 -0.08 3.89
CA LEU A 130 0.45 -0.56 2.76
C LEU A 130 -0.50 -1.68 3.18
N GLN A 131 -0.02 -2.69 3.92
CA GLN A 131 -0.89 -3.74 4.47
C GLN A 131 -2.01 -3.17 5.33
N ARG A 132 -1.70 -2.21 6.21
CA ARG A 132 -2.71 -1.55 7.04
C ARG A 132 -3.73 -0.79 6.20
N ARG A 133 -3.30 -0.14 5.13
CA ARG A 133 -4.20 0.58 4.21
C ARG A 133 -5.09 -0.36 3.44
N LEU A 134 -4.56 -1.50 2.99
CA LEU A 134 -5.34 -2.54 2.33
C LEU A 134 -6.43 -3.06 3.26
N LYS A 135 -6.08 -3.40 4.51
CA LYS A 135 -7.06 -3.82 5.51
C LYS A 135 -8.17 -2.79 5.74
N LYS A 136 -7.81 -1.51 5.87
CA LYS A 136 -8.80 -0.43 6.01
C LYS A 136 -9.70 -0.26 4.79
N LEU A 137 -9.15 -0.47 3.60
CA LEU A 137 -9.93 -0.46 2.36
C LEU A 137 -10.94 -1.61 2.39
N CYS A 138 -10.50 -2.82 2.73
CA CYS A 138 -11.39 -3.95 2.88
C CYS A 138 -12.51 -3.68 3.91
N GLU A 139 -12.19 -3.14 5.08
CA GLU A 139 -13.17 -2.76 6.10
C GLU A 139 -14.17 -1.71 5.60
N ALA A 140 -13.72 -0.72 4.83
CA ALA A 140 -14.55 0.37 4.33
C ALA A 140 -15.53 -0.07 3.23
N PHE A 141 -15.13 -1.04 2.40
CA PHE A 141 -15.91 -1.52 1.26
C PHE A 141 -16.45 -2.94 1.45
N PHE A 142 -16.41 -3.46 2.69
CA PHE A 142 -16.89 -4.80 3.06
C PHE A 142 -16.26 -5.95 2.25
N LEU A 143 -15.00 -5.80 1.86
CA LEU A 143 -14.24 -6.84 1.17
C LEU A 143 -13.65 -7.82 2.19
N GLN A 144 -13.59 -9.10 1.85
CA GLN A 144 -12.97 -10.12 2.67
C GLN A 144 -11.44 -9.95 2.63
N SER A 145 -10.81 -9.88 3.80
CA SER A 145 -9.36 -9.99 3.91
C SER A 145 -8.97 -11.46 3.86
N PRO A 146 -7.99 -11.89 3.05
CA PRO A 146 -7.52 -13.27 3.13
C PRO A 146 -6.78 -13.42 4.45
N GLY A 147 -7.40 -14.13 5.40
CA GLY A 147 -6.92 -14.28 6.77
C GLY A 147 -8.00 -14.43 7.85
N GLU A 148 -9.30 -14.26 7.53
CA GLU A 148 -10.39 -14.50 8.48
C GLU A 148 -11.05 -15.89 8.37
N HIS A 149 -10.52 -16.78 7.52
CA HIS A 149 -10.85 -18.20 7.59
C HIS A 149 -9.81 -18.94 8.42
N ASP A 150 -10.02 -19.02 9.73
CA ASP A 150 -9.90 -20.26 10.53
C ASP A 150 -10.02 -19.98 12.04
N THR A 151 -11.24 -20.11 12.57
CA THR A 151 -11.51 -20.85 13.82
C THR A 151 -13.01 -21.11 13.99
N ILE A 152 -13.57 -22.05 13.22
CA ILE A 152 -14.68 -22.86 13.73
C ILE A 152 -14.06 -24.20 14.09
N VAL A 153 -13.69 -24.31 15.37
CA VAL A 153 -13.37 -25.59 16.01
C VAL A 153 -14.69 -26.37 16.10
N ASN A 154 -14.77 -27.51 15.41
CA ASN A 154 -15.69 -28.59 15.73
C ASN A 154 -14.89 -29.72 16.36
#